data_AF-A0A3C0INR0-F1
#
_entry.id   AF-A0A3C0INR0-F1
#
_cell.length_a   1.000
_cell.length_b   1.000
_cell.length_c   1.000
_cell.angle_alpha   90.00
_cell.angle_beta   90.00
_cell.angle_gamma   90.00
#
_symmetry.space_group_name_H-M   'P 1'
#
loop_
_entity.id
_entity.type
_entity.pdbx_description
1 polymer ?
#
loop_
_entity_poly.entity_id
_entity_poly.type
_entity_poly.pdbx_seq_one_letter_code
_entity_poly.pdbx_strand_id
1 'polypeptide(L)'
;WHTVVLWRGLAELAQKYLHKGSLVYIEGRLKTRHWEDKEGVKKHATEIVGDNLIMLEKRGDGHQHLPQGNDDIENLGGDEIPPYGPENDGNLPF
;
A
#
# COMPACT_ATOMS: atom_id res chain seq x y z
N TRP A 1 -13.50 15.30 5.40
CA TRP A 1 -13.51 14.35 6.53
C TRP A 1 -14.77 13.54 6.45
N HIS A 2 -14.65 12.22 6.60
CA HIS A 2 -15.77 11.30 6.45
C HIS A 2 -15.85 10.41 7.69
N THR A 3 -17.07 10.21 8.19
CA THR A 3 -17.32 9.25 9.26
C THR A 3 -17.67 7.91 8.64
N VAL A 4 -16.81 6.91 8.85
CA VAL A 4 -17.00 5.54 8.38
C VAL A 4 -17.33 4.66 9.58
N VAL A 5 -18.36 3.83 9.45
CA VAL A 5 -18.80 2.88 10.47
C VAL A 5 -18.59 1.46 9.95
N LEU A 6 -17.70 0.71 10.62
CA LEU A 6 -17.41 -0.69 10.31
C LEU A 6 -18.00 -1.58 11.41
N TRP A 7 -18.48 -2.76 11.03
CA TRP A 7 -19.14 -3.70 11.94
C TRP A 7 -18.51 -5.09 11.85
N ARG A 8 -18.71 -5.90 12.91
CA ARG A 8 -18.32 -7.32 12.97
C ARG A 8 -16.82 -7.49 12.63
N GLY A 9 -16.47 -8.47 11.80
CA GLY A 9 -15.07 -8.78 11.47
C GLY A 9 -14.30 -7.62 10.83
N LEU A 10 -14.96 -6.69 10.13
CA LEU A 10 -14.27 -5.49 9.60
C LEU A 10 -13.82 -4.56 10.73
N ALA A 11 -14.58 -4.47 11.82
CA ALA A 11 -14.19 -3.69 12.99
C ALA A 11 -12.98 -4.30 13.70
N GLU A 12 -12.95 -5.63 13.83
CA GLU A 12 -11.80 -6.36 14.41
C GLU A 12 -10.55 -6.23 13.54
N LEU A 13 -10.69 -6.36 12.21
CA LEU A 13 -9.62 -6.14 11.25
C LEU A 13 -9.09 -4.70 11.35
N ALA A 14 -10.00 -3.72 11.37
CA ALA A 14 -9.64 -2.32 11.50
C ALA A 14 -8.89 -2.03 12.80
N GLN A 15 -9.36 -2.57 13.93
CA GLN A 15 -8.70 -2.43 15.21
C GLN A 15 -7.28 -3.02 15.21
N LYS A 16 -7.10 -4.18 14.57
CA LYS A 16 -5.82 -4.90 14.59
C LYS A 16 -4.77 -4.27 13.67
N TYR A 17 -5.18 -3.70 12.53
CA TYR A 17 -4.26 -3.32 11.46
C TYR A 17 -4.28 -1.84 11.08
N LEU A 18 -5.30 -1.07 11.46
CA LEU A 18 -5.34 0.37 11.16
C LEU A 18 -4.73 1.18 12.29
N HIS A 19 -3.88 2.12 11.90
CA HIS A 19 -3.31 3.12 12.76
C HIS A 19 -3.59 4.51 12.18
N LYS A 20 -3.35 5.54 12.98
CA LYS A 20 -3.48 6.93 12.51
C LYS A 20 -2.57 7.14 11.30
N GLY A 21 -3.15 7.58 10.19
CA GLY A 21 -2.43 7.86 8.94
C GLY A 21 -2.28 6.66 8.00
N SER A 22 -2.84 5.50 8.34
CA SER A 22 -3.01 4.38 7.41
C SER A 22 -3.82 4.82 6.19
N LEU A 23 -3.33 4.48 5.00
CA LEU A 23 -4.06 4.70 3.77
C LEU A 23 -4.99 3.51 3.53
N VAL A 24 -6.25 3.79 3.23
CA VAL A 24 -7.27 2.75 3.05
C VAL A 24 -8.21 3.11 1.90
N TYR A 25 -8.67 2.07 1.22
CA TYR A 25 -9.86 2.13 0.37
C TYR A 25 -11.06 1.57 1.15
N ILE A 26 -12.18 2.27 1.06
CA ILE A 26 -13.44 1.92 1.71
C ILE A 26 -14.54 1.90 0.67
N GLU A 27 -15.32 0.83 0.66
CA GLU A 27 -16.56 0.69 -0.12
C GLU A 27 -17.72 0.47 0.85
N GLY A 28 -18.89 1.00 0.52
CA GLY A 28 -20.08 0.82 1.32
C GLY A 28 -21.22 1.71 0.86
N ARG A 29 -22.13 1.99 1.79
CA ARG A 29 -23.35 2.76 1.52
C ARG A 29 -23.48 3.99 2.41
N LEU A 30 -24.10 5.04 1.87
CA LEU A 30 -24.44 6.23 2.63
C LEU A 30 -25.67 5.97 3.50
N LYS A 31 -25.58 6.34 4.79
CA LYS A 31 -26.68 6.31 5.73
C LYS A 31 -26.81 7.65 6.41
N THR A 32 -27.97 8.28 6.29
CA THR A 32 -28.29 9.49 7.02
C THR A 32 -29.14 9.13 8.23
N ARG A 33 -28.65 9.46 9.44
CA ARG A 33 -29.41 9.32 10.68
C ARG A 33 -29.77 10.68 11.25
N HIS A 34 -30.93 10.69 11.90
CA HIS A 34 -31.52 11.85 12.54
C HIS A 34 -31.65 11.52 14.03
N TRP A 35 -31.14 12.37 14.90
CA TRP A 35 -31.33 12.21 16.33
C TRP A 35 -31.48 13.58 17.00
N GLU A 36 -32.11 13.57 18.16
CA GLU A 36 -32.23 14.75 19.02
C GLU A 36 -31.14 14.68 20.08
N ASP A 37 -30.41 15.79 20.28
CA ASP A 37 -29.51 15.89 21.42
C ASP A 37 -30.28 16.21 22.71
N LYS A 38 -29.58 16.20 23.84
CA LYS A 38 -30.20 16.45 25.15
C LYS A 38 -30.78 17.86 25.30
N GLU A 39 -30.42 18.78 24.40
CA GLU A 39 -30.88 20.16 24.38
C GLU A 39 -32.08 20.37 23.43
N GLY A 40 -32.59 19.28 22.83
CA GLY A 40 -33.74 19.31 21.92
C GLY A 40 -33.39 19.69 20.48
N VAL A 41 -32.10 19.79 20.14
CA VAL A 41 -31.67 20.17 18.79
C VAL A 41 -31.60 18.93 17.91
N LYS A 42 -32.32 18.96 16.79
CA LYS A 42 -32.26 17.93 15.76
C LYS A 42 -30.91 17.97 15.04
N LYS A 43 -30.20 16.86 15.05
CA LYS A 43 -28.93 16.66 14.35
C LYS A 43 -29.11 15.66 13.21
N HIS A 44 -28.39 15.91 12.13
CA HIS A 44 -28.32 15.06 10.96
C HIS A 44 -26.86 14.64 10.80
N ALA A 45 -26.58 13.35 10.66
CA ALA A 45 -25.28 12.88 10.21
C ALA A 45 -25.44 11.91 9.07
N THR A 46 -24.64 12.14 8.04
CA THR A 46 -24.43 11.20 6.94
C THR A 46 -23.14 10.46 7.20
N GLU A 47 -23.25 9.15 7.34
CA GLU A 47 -22.15 8.23 7.64
C GLU A 47 -22.01 7.22 6.49
N ILE A 48 -20.80 6.71 6.28
CA ILE A 48 -20.55 5.61 5.35
C ILE A 48 -20.58 4.32 6.17
N VAL A 49 -21.56 3.45 5.92
CA VAL A 49 -21.54 2.09 6.47
C VAL A 49 -20.68 1.24 5.55
N GLY A 50 -19.49 0.87 6.00
CA GLY A 50 -18.51 0.15 5.19
C GLY A 50 -18.84 -1.33 5.05
N ASP A 51 -18.82 -1.81 3.82
CA ASP A 51 -19.04 -3.21 3.45
C ASP A 51 -17.72 -3.89 3.05
N ASN A 52 -16.71 -3.12 2.61
CA ASN A 52 -15.37 -3.61 2.29
C ASN A 52 -14.27 -2.62 2.72
N LEU A 53 -13.11 -3.16 3.10
CA LEU A 53 -11.92 -2.42 3.48
C LEU A 53 -10.66 -3.04 2.86
N ILE A 54 -9.85 -2.20 2.21
CA ILE A 54 -8.55 -2.60 1.67
C ILE A 54 -7.49 -1.64 2.20
N MET A 55 -6.44 -2.20 2.80
CA MET A 55 -5.28 -1.43 3.25
C MET A 55 -4.40 -1.10 2.05
N LEU A 56 -3.92 0.15 2.00
CA LEU A 56 -3.07 0.64 0.93
C LEU A 56 -1.73 1.07 1.51
N GLU A 57 -0.67 0.88 0.73
CA GLU A 57 0.64 1.42 1.05
C GLU A 57 0.79 2.82 0.44
N LYS A 58 1.48 3.69 1.16
CA LYS A 58 1.94 4.95 0.58
C LYS A 58 3.05 4.58 -0.41
N ARG A 59 2.89 4.92 -1.69
CA ARG A 59 4.00 4.85 -2.65
C ARG A 59 5.10 5.76 -2.10
N GLY A 60 6.21 5.19 -1.63
CA GLY A 60 7.29 5.95 -1.04
C GLY A 60 7.94 6.86 -2.07
N ASP A 61 8.12 8.13 -1.72
CA ASP A 61 9.15 8.97 -2.30
C ASP A 61 10.50 8.28 -2.05
N GLY A 62 11.16 7.88 -3.13
CA GLY A 62 12.40 7.13 -3.08
C GLY A 62 13.53 7.90 -2.41
N HIS A 63 13.77 7.62 -1.13
CA HIS A 63 15.12 7.72 -0.57
C HIS A 63 15.72 6.34 -0.53
N GLN A 64 16.30 5.97 -1.69
CA GLN A 64 17.31 4.92 -1.80
C GLN A 64 18.49 5.33 -0.90
N HIS A 65 18.49 4.82 0.34
CA HIS A 65 19.72 4.75 1.12
C HIS A 65 20.52 3.60 0.51
N LEU A 66 21.29 3.90 -0.53
CA LEU A 66 22.37 3.01 -0.96
C LEU A 66 23.39 2.97 0.19
N PRO A 67 23.77 1.79 0.70
CA PRO A 67 24.93 1.68 1.55
C PRO A 67 26.15 1.98 0.66
N GLN A 68 26.73 3.17 0.82
CA GLN A 68 28.05 3.48 0.27
C GLN A 68 29.07 2.73 1.13
N GLY A 69 29.35 1.49 0.71
CA GLY A 69 30.36 0.63 1.30
C GLY A 69 31.41 0.28 0.26
N ASN A 70 32.64 0.75 0.53
CA ASN A 70 33.93 0.16 0.19
C ASN A 70 34.57 0.60 -1.13
N ASP A 71 35.21 1.78 -1.09
CA ASP A 71 36.36 2.12 -1.94
C ASP A 71 37.63 1.48 -1.35
N ASP A 72 37.83 0.16 -1.53
CA ASP A 72 39.10 -0.51 -1.24
C ASP A 72 39.16 -1.84 -2.00
N ILE A 73 39.50 -1.85 -3.30
CA ILE A 73 40.35 -2.91 -3.89
C ILE A 73 41.24 -2.27 -4.97
N GLU A 74 42.51 -2.17 -4.61
CA GLU A 74 43.65 -1.86 -5.46
C GLU A 74 43.81 -2.90 -6.59
N ASN A 75 44.01 -2.39 -7.81
CA ASN A 75 45.10 -2.77 -8.71
C ASN A 75 45.61 -4.24 -8.66
N LEU A 76 44.88 -5.16 -9.29
CA LEU A 76 45.37 -6.44 -9.82
C LEU A 76 44.52 -6.70 -11.08
N GLY A 77 44.98 -6.52 -12.32
CA GLY A 77 46.00 -7.33 -12.97
C GLY A 77 45.38 -8.60 -13.59
N GLY A 78 45.14 -8.62 -14.91
CA GLY A 78 44.98 -9.87 -15.68
C GLY A 78 43.69 -10.02 -16.52
N ASP A 79 43.89 -9.93 -17.84
CA ASP A 79 43.33 -10.75 -18.92
C ASP A 79 41.82 -10.76 -19.29
N GLU A 80 41.57 -10.28 -20.52
CA GLU A 80 40.57 -10.61 -21.54
C GLU A 80 39.24 -11.30 -21.14
N ILE A 81 38.14 -10.57 -21.32
CA ILE A 81 36.79 -11.12 -21.46
C ILE A 81 36.41 -11.03 -22.95
N PRO A 82 36.17 -12.15 -23.67
CA PRO A 82 35.68 -12.06 -25.05
C PRO A 82 34.21 -11.62 -25.08
N PRO A 83 33.77 -10.85 -26.11
CA PRO A 83 32.43 -10.30 -26.15
C PRO A 83 31.39 -11.38 -26.51
N TYR A 84 30.28 -11.36 -25.78
CA TYR A 84 29.04 -12.06 -26.13
C TYR A 84 28.57 -11.67 -27.54
N GLY A 85 28.30 -12.66 -28.39
CA GLY A 85 27.48 -12.54 -29.60
C GLY A 85 26.43 -13.66 -29.60
N PRO A 86 25.14 -13.39 -29.91
CA PRO A 86 24.11 -14.42 -29.94
C PRO A 86 24.22 -15.22 -31.25
N GLU A 87 24.78 -16.42 -31.20
CA GLU A 87 24.69 -17.37 -32.30
C GLU A 87 23.29 -17.99 -32.35
N ASN A 88 22.60 -17.77 -33.47
CA ASN A 88 21.30 -18.36 -33.78
C ASN A 88 21.43 -19.89 -33.82
N ASP A 89 20.99 -20.57 -32.76
CA ASP A 89 20.92 -22.03 -32.71
C ASP A 89 19.74 -22.55 -33.54
N GLY A 90 19.91 -22.51 -34.86
CA GLY A 90 19.04 -23.13 -35.87
C GLY A 90 19.19 -24.65 -35.95
N ASN A 91 19.17 -25.38 -34.83
CA ASN A 91 19.20 -26.84 -34.85
C ASN A 91 18.33 -27.46 -33.73
N LEU A 92 17.02 -27.50 -33.96
CA LEU A 92 16.09 -28.36 -33.21
C LEU A 92 16.03 -29.73 -33.91
N PRO A 93 16.31 -30.85 -33.23
CA PRO A 93 16.14 -32.18 -33.81
C PRO A 93 14.66 -32.54 -33.97
N PHE A 94 14.36 -33.28 -35.04
CA PHE A 94 13.05 -33.86 -35.38
C PHE A 94 12.54 -34.84 -34.33
#